data_AF-A0A093PJ02-F1
#
_entry.id   AF-A0A093PJ02-F1
#
_cell.length_a   1.000
_cell.length_b   1.000
_cell.length_c   1.000
_cell.angle_alpha   90.00
_cell.angle_beta   90.00
_cell.angle_gamma   90.00
#
_symmetry.space_group_name_H-M   'P 1'
#
loop_
_entity.id
_entity.type
_entity.pdbx_description
1 polymer ?
#
loop_
_entity_poly.entity_id
_entity_poly.type
_entity_poly.pdbx_seq_one_letter_code
_entity_poly.pdbx_strand_id
1 'polypeptide(L)'
;IPFNIIDTALSSLKNSQSFINSGMDIATKTALDLVESFNDEEDVNSMEKVMLEFAAMDRSLNNYIRAFEETVNQVKREKPEIIPDLENLVQEKLTTIENKNSDSDLKSNEKYMYFMDQLKEMKKQFRQISDDDDETIEQIDEDIAVTRSQMNFICPITQMEMRRPVRNKVCGHTYEEEAIVEIIQSRKQRKKKVRCPKMGCSHDDVKRSDLVPDEALKRVIDSQNK
;
A
#
# COMPACT_ATOMS: atom_id res chain seq x y z
N ILE A 1 44.35 16.08 -7.61
CA ILE A 1 42.89 15.80 -7.69
C ILE A 1 42.17 16.70 -6.69
N PRO A 2 41.14 17.48 -7.07
CA PRO A 2 40.41 18.38 -6.17
C PRO A 2 39.39 17.59 -5.33
N PHE A 3 39.86 16.86 -4.33
CA PHE A 3 39.03 15.94 -3.53
C PHE A 3 37.84 16.60 -2.82
N ASN A 4 37.92 17.89 -2.46
CA ASN A 4 36.80 18.59 -1.83
C ASN A 4 35.56 18.69 -2.74
N ILE A 5 35.76 18.85 -4.05
CA ILE A 5 34.65 18.90 -5.02
C ILE A 5 34.01 17.52 -5.13
N ILE A 6 34.85 16.48 -5.15
CA ILE A 6 34.44 15.07 -5.19
C ILE A 6 33.62 14.71 -3.94
N ASP A 7 34.09 15.10 -2.74
CA ASP A 7 33.39 14.84 -1.48
C ASP A 7 32.06 15.61 -1.40
N THR A 8 31.99 16.80 -1.98
CA THR A 8 30.73 17.58 -2.10
C THR A 8 29.74 16.89 -3.04
N ALA A 9 30.19 16.45 -4.22
CA ALA A 9 29.35 15.74 -5.18
C ALA A 9 28.82 14.42 -4.60
N LEU A 10 29.66 13.68 -3.89
CA LEU A 10 29.29 12.46 -3.18
C LEU A 10 28.23 12.72 -2.10
N SER A 11 28.37 13.80 -1.34
CA SER A 11 27.38 14.19 -0.33
C SER A 11 26.03 14.52 -0.96
N SER A 12 26.03 15.26 -2.08
CA SER A 12 24.81 15.53 -2.86
C SER A 12 24.17 14.24 -3.38
N LEU A 13 24.97 13.27 -3.83
CA LEU A 13 24.46 11.99 -4.31
C LEU A 13 23.83 11.16 -3.19
N LYS A 14 24.44 11.14 -2.00
CA LYS A 14 23.85 10.52 -0.79
C LYS A 14 22.52 11.17 -0.42
N ASN A 15 22.42 12.48 -0.54
CA ASN A 15 21.15 13.18 -0.29
C ASN A 15 20.05 12.72 -1.25
N SER A 16 20.37 12.27 -2.47
CA SER A 16 19.36 11.74 -3.40
C SER A 16 18.62 10.50 -2.86
N GLN A 17 19.22 9.77 -1.92
CA GLN A 17 18.58 8.62 -1.26
C GLN A 17 17.31 9.01 -0.50
N SER A 18 17.21 10.25 -0.01
CA SER A 18 15.99 10.72 0.66
C SER A 18 14.78 10.77 -0.29
N PHE A 19 15.00 11.02 -1.59
CA PHE A 19 13.92 11.03 -2.57
C PHE A 19 13.37 9.63 -2.82
N ILE A 20 14.24 8.63 -2.90
CA ILE A 20 13.85 7.22 -3.03
C ILE A 20 13.02 6.81 -1.81
N ASN A 21 13.54 7.11 -0.61
CA ASN A 21 12.83 6.85 0.64
C ASN A 21 11.46 7.52 0.70
N SER A 22 11.35 8.76 0.24
CA SER A 22 10.07 9.48 0.18
C SER A 22 9.11 8.85 -0.83
N GLY A 23 9.61 8.40 -1.98
CA GLY A 23 8.84 7.67 -2.98
C GLY A 23 8.25 6.37 -2.44
N MET A 24 9.04 5.61 -1.66
CA MET A 24 8.57 4.40 -0.97
C MET A 24 7.49 4.68 0.07
N ASP A 25 7.61 5.79 0.82
CA ASP A 25 6.58 6.19 1.78
C ASP A 25 5.26 6.55 1.08
N ILE A 26 5.33 7.25 -0.05
CA ILE A 26 4.17 7.60 -0.88
C ILE A 26 3.53 6.33 -1.45
N ALA A 27 4.32 5.41 -2.00
CA ALA A 27 3.82 4.15 -2.54
C ALA A 27 3.13 3.31 -1.45
N THR A 28 3.70 3.30 -0.24
CA THR A 28 3.08 2.64 0.92
C THR A 28 1.75 3.26 1.26
N LYS A 29 1.69 4.58 1.45
CA LYS A 29 0.44 5.27 1.74
C LYS A 29 -0.61 5.04 0.66
N THR A 30 -0.21 5.14 -0.60
CA THR A 30 -1.11 4.92 -1.74
C THR A 30 -1.69 3.51 -1.72
N ALA A 31 -0.87 2.49 -1.47
CA ALA A 31 -1.35 1.11 -1.36
C ALA A 31 -2.32 0.90 -0.19
N LEU A 32 -2.07 1.55 0.96
CA LEU A 32 -2.98 1.49 2.11
C LEU A 32 -4.32 2.17 1.78
N ASP A 33 -4.30 3.35 1.15
CA ASP A 33 -5.51 4.06 0.70
C ASP A 33 -6.30 3.21 -0.34
N LEU A 34 -5.60 2.45 -1.20
CA LEU A 34 -6.22 1.52 -2.15
C LEU A 34 -6.89 0.34 -1.44
N VAL A 35 -6.27 -0.22 -0.40
CA VAL A 35 -6.87 -1.27 0.43
C VAL A 35 -8.10 -0.75 1.18
N GLU A 36 -8.03 0.46 1.76
CA GLU A 36 -9.16 1.09 2.46
C GLU A 36 -10.35 1.34 1.53
N SER A 37 -10.06 1.71 0.28
CA SER A 37 -11.07 1.93 -0.76
C SER A 37 -11.41 0.65 -1.54
N PHE A 38 -11.26 -0.53 -0.92
CA PHE A 38 -11.62 -1.86 -1.48
C PHE A 38 -11.27 -2.03 -2.97
N ASN A 39 -10.15 -1.43 -3.38
CA ASN A 39 -9.77 -1.42 -4.78
C ASN A 39 -9.23 -2.80 -5.20
N ASP A 40 -9.16 -3.06 -6.51
CA ASP A 40 -8.75 -4.37 -7.03
C ASP A 40 -7.39 -4.80 -6.45
N GLU A 41 -7.26 -6.09 -6.15
CA GLU A 41 -6.01 -6.70 -5.71
C GLU A 41 -4.90 -6.48 -6.75
N GLU A 42 -5.26 -6.31 -8.03
CA GLU A 42 -4.35 -5.90 -9.10
C GLU A 42 -3.66 -4.55 -8.82
N ASP A 43 -4.40 -3.53 -8.39
CA ASP A 43 -3.84 -2.20 -8.12
C ASP A 43 -2.92 -2.22 -6.89
N VAL A 44 -3.27 -3.00 -5.86
CA VAL A 44 -2.40 -3.18 -4.68
C VAL A 44 -1.12 -3.95 -5.05
N ASN A 45 -1.23 -5.00 -5.87
CA ASN A 45 -0.07 -5.75 -6.38
C ASN A 45 0.83 -4.88 -7.28
N SER A 46 0.24 -3.94 -8.03
CA SER A 46 1.01 -2.96 -8.80
C SER A 46 1.91 -2.11 -7.89
N MET A 47 1.44 -1.80 -6.67
CA MET A 47 2.23 -1.03 -5.71
C MET A 47 3.36 -1.84 -5.08
N GLU A 48 3.19 -3.16 -4.92
CA GLU A 48 4.31 -4.03 -4.55
C GLU A 48 5.42 -3.99 -5.59
N LYS A 49 5.06 -4.02 -6.89
CA LYS A 49 6.04 -3.89 -7.97
C LYS A 49 6.78 -2.56 -7.93
N VAL A 50 6.07 -1.45 -7.74
CA VAL A 50 6.68 -0.12 -7.59
C VAL A 50 7.63 -0.07 -6.38
N MET A 51 7.28 -0.72 -5.27
CA MET A 51 8.16 -0.82 -4.11
C MET A 51 9.45 -1.60 -4.41
N LEU A 52 9.37 -2.68 -5.19
CA LEU A 52 10.55 -3.42 -5.65
C LEU A 52 11.41 -2.60 -6.61
N GLU A 53 10.81 -1.79 -7.48
CA GLU A 53 11.53 -0.86 -8.36
C GLU A 53 12.29 0.21 -7.55
N PHE A 54 11.68 0.78 -6.50
CA PHE A 54 12.38 1.69 -5.59
C PHE A 54 13.49 0.98 -4.82
N ALA A 55 13.27 -0.23 -4.32
CA ALA A 55 14.31 -1.01 -3.64
C ALA A 55 15.51 -1.31 -4.58
N ALA A 56 15.24 -1.62 -5.85
CA ALA A 56 16.27 -1.81 -6.87
C ALA A 56 17.04 -0.51 -7.14
N MET A 57 16.33 0.62 -7.26
CA MET A 57 16.95 1.93 -7.41
C MET A 57 17.83 2.30 -6.21
N ASP A 58 17.37 2.05 -4.99
CA ASP A 58 18.14 2.27 -3.76
C ASP A 58 19.41 1.43 -3.74
N ARG A 59 19.31 0.13 -4.08
CA ARG A 59 20.47 -0.77 -4.21
C ARG A 59 21.47 -0.25 -5.23
N SER A 60 21.01 0.14 -6.42
CA SER A 60 21.88 0.68 -7.48
C SER A 60 22.58 1.97 -7.05
N LEU A 61 21.86 2.90 -6.42
CA LEU A 61 22.44 4.14 -5.91
C LEU A 61 23.49 3.87 -4.82
N ASN A 62 23.19 2.99 -3.87
CA ASN A 62 24.11 2.59 -2.80
C ASN A 62 25.37 1.90 -3.35
N ASN A 63 25.21 1.02 -4.34
CA ASN A 63 26.32 0.35 -5.02
C ASN A 63 27.24 1.35 -5.73
N TYR A 64 26.66 2.33 -6.43
CA TYR A 64 27.42 3.40 -7.07
C TYR A 64 28.17 4.25 -6.06
N ILE A 65 27.49 4.69 -4.98
CA ILE A 65 28.12 5.46 -3.89
C ILE A 65 29.29 4.68 -3.30
N ARG A 66 29.11 3.37 -3.02
CA ARG A 66 30.16 2.51 -2.47
C ARG A 66 31.35 2.37 -3.43
N ALA A 67 31.11 2.08 -4.70
CA ALA A 67 32.16 1.97 -5.71
C ALA A 67 32.97 3.27 -5.81
N PHE A 68 32.27 4.41 -5.83
CA PHE A 68 32.87 5.73 -5.89
C PHE A 68 33.72 6.04 -4.65
N GLU A 69 33.18 5.80 -3.45
CA GLU A 69 33.89 6.00 -2.18
C GLU A 69 35.15 5.14 -2.08
N GLU A 70 35.05 3.86 -2.43
CA GLU A 70 36.17 2.94 -2.39
C GLU A 70 37.29 3.38 -3.35
N THR A 71 36.95 3.80 -4.57
CA THR A 71 37.92 4.34 -5.54
C THR A 71 38.59 5.62 -5.03
N VAL A 72 37.80 6.59 -4.57
CA VAL A 72 38.35 7.86 -4.06
C VAL A 72 39.26 7.62 -2.85
N ASN A 73 38.86 6.75 -1.93
CA ASN A 73 39.64 6.39 -0.75
C ASN A 73 40.92 5.63 -1.12
N GLN A 74 40.87 4.77 -2.14
CA GLN A 74 42.05 4.09 -2.67
C GLN A 74 43.07 5.11 -3.23
N VAL A 75 42.64 6.01 -4.11
CA VAL A 75 43.53 7.02 -4.72
C VAL A 75 44.08 8.01 -3.68
N LYS A 76 43.27 8.40 -2.68
CA LYS A 76 43.72 9.24 -1.54
C LYS A 76 44.84 8.57 -0.74
N ARG A 77 44.80 7.24 -0.59
CA ARG A 77 45.80 6.45 0.17
C ARG A 77 47.07 6.20 -0.65
N GLU A 78 46.93 5.73 -1.88
CA GLU A 78 48.05 5.32 -2.72
C GLU A 78 48.87 6.51 -3.25
N LYS A 79 48.24 7.69 -3.38
CA LYS A 79 48.85 8.93 -3.89
C LYS A 79 49.73 8.67 -5.13
N PRO A 80 49.17 8.09 -6.20
CA PRO A 80 49.95 7.70 -7.36
C PRO A 80 50.57 8.94 -8.04
N GLU A 81 51.78 8.78 -8.58
CA GLU A 81 52.47 9.85 -9.32
C GLU A 81 51.70 10.28 -10.59
N ILE A 82 51.01 9.32 -11.22
CA ILE A 82 50.15 9.53 -12.38
C ILE A 82 48.71 9.33 -11.94
N ILE A 83 47.85 10.32 -12.20
CA ILE A 83 46.42 10.22 -11.87
C ILE A 83 45.79 9.12 -12.73
N PRO A 84 45.22 8.06 -12.13
CA PRO A 84 44.57 7.00 -12.87
C PRO A 84 43.22 7.47 -13.44
N ASP A 85 42.68 6.70 -14.37
CA ASP A 85 41.34 6.90 -14.87
C ASP A 85 40.30 6.53 -13.80
N LEU A 86 39.81 7.55 -13.09
CA LEU A 86 38.87 7.38 -12.00
C LEU A 86 37.52 6.83 -12.48
N GLU A 87 37.09 7.19 -13.69
CA GLU A 87 35.81 6.74 -14.22
C GLU A 87 35.84 5.22 -14.46
N ASN A 88 36.88 4.75 -15.14
CA ASN A 88 37.08 3.31 -15.37
C ASN A 88 37.22 2.52 -14.06
N LEU A 89 37.96 3.05 -13.08
CA LEU A 89 38.09 2.39 -11.77
C LEU A 89 36.76 2.28 -11.01
N VAL A 90 35.92 3.32 -11.06
CA VAL A 90 34.58 3.28 -10.45
C VAL A 90 33.71 2.25 -11.18
N GLN A 91 33.72 2.22 -12.51
CA GLN A 91 32.93 1.26 -13.29
C GLN A 91 33.34 -0.20 -13.04
N GLU A 92 34.64 -0.48 -12.93
CA GLU A 92 35.15 -1.82 -12.62
C GLU A 92 34.69 -2.29 -11.22
N LYS A 93 34.81 -1.41 -10.21
CA LYS A 93 34.32 -1.71 -8.85
C LYS A 93 32.82 -1.88 -8.82
N LEU A 94 32.07 -1.02 -9.51
CA LEU A 94 30.62 -1.09 -9.60
C LEU A 94 30.18 -2.42 -10.20
N THR A 95 30.78 -2.84 -11.32
CA THR A 95 30.50 -4.13 -11.96
C THR A 95 30.79 -5.30 -11.01
N THR A 96 31.91 -5.24 -10.28
CA THR A 96 32.28 -6.27 -9.30
C THR A 96 31.28 -6.37 -8.14
N ILE A 97 30.76 -5.22 -7.71
CA ILE A 97 29.71 -5.11 -6.71
C ILE A 97 28.39 -5.68 -7.25
N GLU A 98 27.99 -5.28 -8.45
CA GLU A 98 26.72 -5.65 -9.06
C GLU A 98 26.64 -7.15 -9.40
N ASN A 99 27.75 -7.76 -9.79
CA ASN A 99 27.84 -9.21 -10.03
C ASN A 99 27.53 -10.06 -8.79
N LYS A 100 27.55 -9.47 -7.59
CA LYS A 100 27.20 -10.15 -6.34
C LYS A 100 25.76 -9.89 -5.89
N ASN A 101 25.03 -9.01 -6.58
CA ASN A 101 23.66 -8.71 -6.24
C ASN A 101 22.75 -9.92 -6.53
N SER A 102 21.75 -10.12 -5.68
CA SER A 102 20.62 -10.99 -5.97
C SER A 102 19.31 -10.21 -5.87
N ASP A 103 18.37 -10.44 -6.78
CA ASP A 103 17.05 -9.80 -6.71
C ASP A 103 16.21 -10.31 -5.53
N SER A 104 16.58 -11.45 -4.95
CA SER A 104 16.03 -11.89 -3.66
C SER A 104 16.27 -10.86 -2.54
N ASP A 105 17.37 -10.11 -2.62
CA ASP A 105 17.78 -9.17 -1.58
C ASP A 105 16.89 -7.92 -1.59
N LEU A 106 16.20 -7.63 -2.70
CA LEU A 106 15.27 -6.49 -2.77
C LEU A 106 14.14 -6.62 -1.73
N LYS A 107 13.69 -7.84 -1.47
CA LYS A 107 12.64 -8.12 -0.48
C LYS A 107 13.10 -7.96 0.98
N SER A 108 14.42 -7.91 1.21
CA SER A 108 15.01 -7.63 2.52
C SER A 108 15.16 -6.13 2.81
N ASN A 109 14.81 -5.25 1.85
CA ASN A 109 14.79 -3.82 2.09
C ASN A 109 13.80 -3.48 3.22
N GLU A 110 14.25 -2.68 4.19
CA GLU A 110 13.47 -2.35 5.40
C GLU A 110 12.11 -1.71 5.08
N LYS A 111 12.06 -0.81 4.09
CA LYS A 111 10.81 -0.15 3.69
C LYS A 111 9.87 -1.07 2.93
N TYR A 112 10.40 -2.00 2.12
CA TYR A 112 9.60 -3.04 1.49
C TYR A 112 9.00 -4.00 2.53
N MET A 113 9.79 -4.44 3.52
CA MET A 113 9.27 -5.30 4.59
C MET A 113 8.18 -4.58 5.40
N TYR A 114 8.40 -3.31 5.75
CA TYR A 114 7.40 -2.49 6.43
C TYR A 114 6.11 -2.36 5.61
N PHE A 115 6.22 -2.10 4.31
CA PHE A 115 5.08 -2.07 3.40
C PHE A 115 4.27 -3.36 3.41
N MET A 116 4.93 -4.52 3.31
CA MET A 116 4.26 -5.82 3.32
C MET A 116 3.58 -6.10 4.65
N ASP A 117 4.21 -5.71 5.78
CA ASP A 117 3.63 -5.85 7.11
C ASP A 117 2.36 -4.99 7.27
N GLN A 118 2.43 -3.72 6.87
CA GLN A 118 1.29 -2.79 6.90
C GLN A 118 0.12 -3.29 6.04
N LEU A 119 0.39 -3.79 4.83
CA LEU A 119 -0.64 -4.38 3.97
C LEU A 119 -1.28 -5.61 4.62
N LYS A 120 -0.47 -6.49 5.22
CA LYS A 120 -0.96 -7.69 5.90
C LYS A 120 -1.86 -7.31 7.07
N GLU A 121 -1.47 -6.33 7.87
CA GLU A 121 -2.23 -5.89 9.03
C GLU A 121 -3.55 -5.22 8.65
N MET A 122 -3.53 -4.33 7.64
CA MET A 122 -4.76 -3.74 7.11
C MET A 122 -5.71 -4.80 6.56
N LYS A 123 -5.20 -5.75 5.74
CA LYS A 123 -6.04 -6.83 5.20
C LYS A 123 -6.70 -7.67 6.31
N LYS A 124 -6.04 -7.92 7.44
CA LYS A 124 -6.67 -8.61 8.59
C LYS A 124 -7.81 -7.80 9.21
N GLN A 125 -7.60 -6.49 9.42
CA GLN A 125 -8.61 -5.60 10.00
C GLN A 125 -9.87 -5.57 9.12
N PHE A 126 -9.72 -5.58 7.79
CA PHE A 126 -10.86 -5.63 6.88
C PHE A 126 -11.57 -6.99 6.83
N ARG A 127 -10.84 -8.11 6.95
CA ARG A 127 -11.47 -9.46 7.07
C ARG A 127 -12.31 -9.60 8.33
N GLN A 128 -11.86 -9.03 9.46
CA GLN A 128 -12.65 -9.03 10.70
C GLN A 128 -13.93 -8.18 10.63
N ILE A 129 -14.06 -7.29 9.65
CA ILE A 129 -15.27 -6.50 9.42
C ILE A 129 -16.24 -7.22 8.46
N SER A 130 -15.76 -8.21 7.68
CA SER A 130 -16.59 -9.01 6.77
C SER A 130 -17.06 -10.33 7.35
N ASP A 131 -16.37 -10.88 8.35
CA ASP A 131 -16.67 -12.18 8.96
C ASP A 131 -17.25 -12.03 10.38
N ASP A 132 -18.43 -11.43 10.49
CA ASP A 132 -19.36 -11.70 11.61
C ASP A 132 -20.34 -12.83 11.16
N ASP A 133 -19.79 -13.86 10.52
CA ASP A 133 -20.42 -15.15 10.30
C ASP A 133 -19.41 -16.24 10.71
N ASP A 134 -19.73 -16.82 11.86
CA ASP A 134 -19.30 -18.11 12.41
C ASP A 134 -17.89 -18.27 13.00
N GLU A 135 -17.90 -18.69 14.26
CA GLU A 135 -16.75 -19.14 15.03
C GLU A 135 -16.14 -20.40 14.41
N THR A 136 -14.82 -20.44 14.24
CA THR A 136 -13.96 -21.48 14.85
C THR A 136 -12.50 -21.27 14.44
N ILE A 137 -11.66 -21.16 15.47
CA ILE A 137 -10.21 -21.27 15.33
C ILE A 137 -9.89 -22.75 15.11
N GLU A 138 -9.24 -23.10 14.01
CA GLU A 138 -8.27 -24.18 14.01
C GLU A 138 -7.17 -23.92 12.98
N GLN A 139 -5.93 -23.96 13.47
CA GLN A 139 -4.70 -23.95 12.68
C GLN A 139 -4.64 -25.22 11.83
N ILE A 140 -4.80 -25.13 10.51
CA ILE A 140 -4.32 -26.18 9.59
C ILE A 140 -3.79 -25.55 8.30
N ASP A 141 -2.58 -25.96 7.92
CA ASP A 141 -1.87 -25.71 6.66
C ASP A 141 -2.65 -26.18 5.42
N GLU A 142 -2.29 -25.57 4.28
CA GLU A 142 -2.49 -26.02 2.90
C GLU A 142 -3.94 -26.21 2.38
N ASP A 143 -4.21 -25.54 1.25
CA ASP A 143 -5.37 -25.70 0.35
C ASP A 143 -6.74 -25.17 0.80
N ILE A 144 -6.79 -23.92 1.28
CA ILE A 144 -8.02 -23.12 1.16
C ILE A 144 -8.04 -22.44 -0.21
N ALA A 145 -8.88 -22.96 -1.10
CA ALA A 145 -9.35 -22.20 -2.25
C ALA A 145 -10.01 -20.92 -1.72
N VAL A 146 -9.34 -19.79 -1.91
CA VAL A 146 -9.91 -18.46 -1.66
C VAL A 146 -11.10 -18.31 -2.60
N THR A 147 -12.29 -18.64 -2.12
CA THR A 147 -13.52 -18.29 -2.81
C THR A 147 -13.53 -16.77 -2.84
N ARG A 148 -13.49 -16.20 -4.05
CA ARG A 148 -13.73 -14.79 -4.32
C ARG A 148 -14.95 -14.38 -3.51
N SER A 149 -14.77 -13.61 -2.45
CA SER A 149 -15.88 -13.06 -1.67
C SER A 149 -16.70 -12.25 -2.65
N GLN A 150 -17.85 -12.78 -3.06
CA GLN A 150 -18.75 -12.07 -3.97
C GLN A 150 -19.21 -10.83 -3.21
N MET A 151 -18.67 -9.67 -3.58
CA MET A 151 -19.12 -8.39 -3.05
C MET A 151 -20.62 -8.28 -3.33
N ASN A 152 -21.42 -8.26 -2.26
CA ASN A 152 -22.87 -8.12 -2.39
C ASN A 152 -23.21 -6.68 -2.79
N PHE A 153 -23.45 -6.45 -4.09
CA PHE A 153 -23.89 -5.14 -4.61
C PHE A 153 -25.36 -4.83 -4.29
N ILE A 154 -26.09 -5.80 -3.74
CA ILE A 154 -27.51 -5.68 -3.42
C ILE A 154 -27.70 -4.94 -2.10
N CYS A 155 -28.45 -3.84 -2.15
CA CYS A 155 -28.80 -3.07 -0.97
C CYS A 155 -29.74 -3.88 -0.06
N PRO A 156 -29.49 -3.97 1.26
CA PRO A 156 -30.38 -4.68 2.18
C PRO A 156 -31.73 -3.98 2.39
N ILE A 157 -31.87 -2.71 1.98
CA ILE A 157 -33.11 -1.93 2.09
C ILE A 157 -33.96 -2.07 0.82
N THR A 158 -33.38 -1.78 -0.35
CA THR A 158 -34.11 -1.78 -1.62
C THR A 158 -34.17 -3.15 -2.27
N GLN A 159 -33.30 -4.08 -1.87
CA GLN A 159 -33.12 -5.39 -2.50
C GLN A 159 -32.76 -5.29 -3.99
N MET A 160 -32.19 -4.15 -4.40
CA MET A 160 -31.70 -3.87 -5.74
C MET A 160 -30.21 -3.54 -5.68
N GLU A 161 -29.53 -3.63 -6.82
CA GLU A 161 -28.16 -3.16 -6.98
C GLU A 161 -28.06 -1.67 -6.60
N MET A 162 -27.07 -1.34 -5.77
CA MET A 162 -26.83 0.02 -5.29
C MET A 162 -26.35 0.92 -6.44
N ARG A 163 -26.84 2.16 -6.49
CA ARG A 163 -26.37 3.20 -7.41
C ARG A 163 -25.53 4.25 -6.69
N ARG A 164 -25.91 4.58 -5.45
CA ARG A 164 -25.15 5.49 -4.59
C ARG A 164 -24.86 4.80 -3.26
N PRO A 165 -23.89 3.88 -3.22
CA PRO A 165 -23.58 3.17 -1.99
C PRO A 165 -23.00 4.12 -0.93
N VAL A 166 -23.51 4.03 0.30
CA VAL A 166 -22.98 4.70 1.49
C VAL A 166 -22.73 3.69 2.59
N ARG A 167 -21.55 3.76 3.20
CA ARG A 167 -21.09 2.88 4.26
C ARG A 167 -21.28 3.51 5.63
N ASN A 168 -21.85 2.77 6.58
CA ASN A 168 -21.88 3.19 7.98
C ASN A 168 -20.52 2.91 8.64
N LYS A 169 -19.82 3.96 9.07
CA LYS A 169 -18.50 3.85 9.70
C LYS A 169 -18.48 3.15 11.07
N VAL A 170 -19.64 2.96 11.70
CA VAL A 170 -19.76 2.30 13.01
C VAL A 170 -19.86 0.78 12.88
N CYS A 171 -20.65 0.27 11.92
CA CYS A 171 -20.88 -1.16 11.75
C CYS A 171 -20.40 -1.74 10.41
N GLY A 172 -19.82 -0.91 9.53
CA GLY A 172 -19.24 -1.33 8.26
C GLY A 172 -20.23 -1.64 7.14
N HIS A 173 -21.55 -1.66 7.39
CA HIS A 173 -22.57 -2.02 6.40
C HIS A 173 -22.86 -0.91 5.38
N THR A 174 -23.11 -1.31 4.14
CA THR A 174 -23.37 -0.41 3.01
C THR A 174 -24.84 -0.46 2.57
N TYR A 175 -25.37 0.70 2.15
CA TYR A 175 -26.76 0.88 1.73
C TYR A 175 -26.85 1.78 0.50
N GLU A 176 -27.99 1.75 -0.18
CA GLU A 176 -28.37 2.81 -1.11
C GLU A 176 -28.65 4.10 -0.32
N GLU A 177 -27.97 5.20 -0.69
CA GLU A 177 -27.98 6.47 0.04
C GLU A 177 -29.40 7.01 0.25
N GLU A 178 -30.19 7.04 -0.82
CA GLU A 178 -31.54 7.60 -0.77
C GLU A 178 -32.42 6.80 0.20
N ALA A 179 -32.31 5.47 0.16
CA ALA A 179 -33.10 4.56 0.97
C ALA A 179 -32.78 4.67 2.47
N ILE A 180 -31.49 4.68 2.84
CA ILE A 180 -31.12 4.80 4.26
C ILE A 180 -31.44 6.19 4.82
N VAL A 181 -31.26 7.25 4.02
CA VAL A 181 -31.56 8.62 4.43
C VAL A 181 -33.07 8.79 4.67
N GLU A 182 -33.92 8.20 3.83
CA GLU A 182 -35.38 8.20 4.01
C GLU A 182 -35.81 7.51 5.30
N ILE A 183 -35.24 6.34 5.62
CA ILE A 183 -35.50 5.63 6.88
C ILE A 183 -35.10 6.50 8.08
N ILE A 184 -33.92 7.12 8.03
CA ILE A 184 -33.43 7.98 9.10
C ILE A 184 -34.37 9.16 9.32
N GLN A 185 -34.79 9.83 8.25
CA GLN A 185 -35.71 10.97 8.34
C GLN A 185 -37.07 10.55 8.91
N SER A 186 -37.64 9.46 8.41
CA SER A 186 -38.94 8.93 8.85
C SER A 186 -38.94 8.54 10.33
N ARG A 187 -37.86 7.94 10.82
CA ARG A 187 -37.72 7.55 12.24
C ARG A 187 -37.47 8.76 13.14
N LYS A 188 -36.67 9.73 12.68
CA LYS A 188 -36.42 10.98 13.39
C LYS A 188 -37.71 11.78 13.64
N GLN A 189 -38.60 11.85 12.65
CA GLN A 189 -39.93 12.49 12.81
C GLN A 189 -40.76 11.81 13.91
N ARG A 190 -40.62 10.49 14.08
CA ARG A 190 -41.29 9.70 15.12
C ARG A 190 -40.52 9.67 16.45
N LYS A 191 -39.44 10.45 16.60
CA LYS A 191 -38.53 10.46 17.76
C LYS A 191 -37.99 9.05 18.11
N LYS A 192 -37.77 8.21 17.10
CA LYS A 192 -37.22 6.84 17.26
C LYS A 192 -35.81 6.75 16.68
N LYS A 193 -34.98 5.92 17.29
CA LYS A 193 -33.69 5.51 16.73
C LYS A 193 -33.88 4.60 15.51
N VAL A 194 -32.84 4.52 14.68
CA VAL A 194 -32.79 3.73 13.46
C VAL A 194 -31.85 2.56 13.72
N ARG A 195 -32.40 1.34 13.68
CA ARG A 195 -31.54 0.16 13.69
C ARG A 195 -30.90 -0.05 12.33
N CYS A 196 -29.70 -0.61 12.32
CA CYS A 196 -29.04 -1.09 11.11
C CYS A 196 -30.01 -1.96 10.31
N PRO A 197 -30.27 -1.64 9.02
CA PRO A 197 -31.15 -2.45 8.18
C PRO A 197 -30.59 -3.82 7.80
N LYS A 198 -29.29 -4.06 7.99
CA LYS A 198 -28.71 -5.40 7.81
C LYS A 198 -29.23 -6.31 8.92
N MET A 199 -29.84 -7.42 8.53
CA MET A 199 -30.28 -8.47 9.44
C MET A 199 -29.12 -8.96 10.32
N GLY A 200 -29.37 -9.17 11.60
CA GLY A 200 -28.37 -9.66 12.56
C GLY A 200 -27.47 -8.58 13.18
N CYS A 201 -27.39 -7.38 12.58
CA CYS A 201 -26.53 -6.33 13.12
C CYS A 201 -27.08 -5.75 14.44
N SER A 202 -26.23 -5.68 15.45
CA SER A 202 -26.56 -5.17 16.79
C SER A 202 -26.64 -3.64 16.88
N HIS A 203 -26.13 -2.92 15.87
CA HIS A 203 -26.09 -1.46 15.88
C HIS A 203 -27.50 -0.84 15.73
N ASP A 204 -27.95 -0.09 16.73
CA ASP A 204 -29.36 0.32 16.89
C ASP A 204 -29.62 1.83 16.76
N ASP A 205 -28.58 2.64 16.48
CA ASP A 205 -28.62 4.11 16.45
C ASP A 205 -27.89 4.70 15.23
N VAL A 206 -28.27 4.26 14.02
CA VAL A 206 -27.72 4.76 12.75
C VAL A 206 -28.05 6.23 12.55
N LYS A 207 -27.04 7.08 12.36
CA LYS A 207 -27.21 8.51 12.04
C LYS A 207 -26.66 8.85 10.67
N ARG A 208 -27.16 9.96 10.12
CA ARG A 208 -26.64 10.51 8.86
C ARG A 208 -25.15 10.87 8.92
N SER A 209 -24.66 11.27 10.10
CA SER A 209 -23.24 11.55 10.36
C SER A 209 -22.34 10.31 10.31
N ASP A 210 -22.92 9.13 10.35
CA ASP A 210 -22.20 7.86 10.35
C ASP A 210 -22.07 7.29 8.93
N LEU A 211 -22.84 7.83 7.98
CA LEU A 211 -22.84 7.44 6.58
C LEU A 211 -21.78 8.22 5.81
N VAL A 212 -20.89 7.49 5.14
CA VAL A 212 -19.84 8.02 4.28
C VAL A 212 -20.04 7.44 2.88
N PRO A 213 -19.91 8.23 1.80
CA PRO A 213 -19.94 7.70 0.43
C PRO A 213 -18.93 6.55 0.24
N ASP A 214 -19.39 5.46 -0.36
CA ASP A 214 -18.58 4.29 -0.66
C ASP A 214 -18.13 4.36 -2.14
N GLU A 215 -17.25 5.31 -2.44
CA GLU A 215 -16.75 5.56 -3.80
C GLU A 215 -16.02 4.34 -4.39
N ALA A 216 -15.46 3.52 -3.51
CA ALA A 216 -14.92 2.21 -3.80
C ALA A 216 -15.95 1.28 -4.42
N LEU A 217 -17.00 0.95 -3.66
CA LEU A 217 -18.05 0.05 -4.10
C LEU A 217 -18.77 0.60 -5.35
N LYS A 218 -18.96 1.92 -5.41
CA LYS A 218 -19.54 2.59 -6.57
C LYS A 218 -18.72 2.37 -7.85
N ARG A 219 -17.39 2.52 -7.79
CA ARG A 219 -16.50 2.27 -8.95
C ARG A 219 -16.61 0.82 -9.44
N VAL A 220 -16.68 -0.14 -8.51
CA VAL A 220 -16.84 -1.57 -8.85
C VAL A 220 -18.18 -1.82 -9.55
N ILE A 221 -19.28 -1.30 -8.99
CA ILE A 221 -20.62 -1.41 -9.58
C ILE A 221 -20.66 -0.79 -10.99
N ASP A 222 -20.13 0.43 -11.15
CA ASP A 222 -20.10 1.14 -12.43
C ASP A 222 -19.23 0.41 -13.48
N SER A 223 -18.19 -0.33 -13.03
CA SER A 223 -17.32 -1.10 -13.93
C SER A 223 -17.96 -2.38 -14.47
N GLN A 224 -18.88 -3.02 -13.73
CA GLN A 224 -19.62 -4.21 -14.18
C GLN A 224 -20.73 -3.87 -15.18
N ASN A 225 -21.21 -2.62 -15.14
CA ASN A 225 -22.28 -2.13 -16.00
C ASN A 225 -21.77 -1.49 -17.31
N LYS A 226 -20.46 -1.56 -17.60
CA LYS A 226 -19.83 -1.11 -18.86
C LYS A 226 -19.65 -2.25 -19.84
#